data_AF-A0A957Q6Q4-F1
#
_entry.id   AF-A0A957Q6Q4-F1
#
_cell.length_a   1.000
_cell.length_b   1.000
_cell.length_c   1.000
_cell.angle_alpha   90.00
_cell.angle_beta   90.00
_cell.angle_gamma   90.00
#
_symmetry.space_group_name_H-M   'P 1'
#
loop_
_entity.id
_entity.type
_entity.pdbx_description
1 polymer ?
#
loop_
_entity_poly.entity_id
_entity_poly.type
_entity_poly.pdbx_seq_one_letter_code
_entity_poly.pdbx_strand_id
1 'polypeptide(L)'
;VVSDDIKAGVIWGGVIVSYPDLMTKWRRPGIEPPPATIPNRARRWREELTEQYGSPEENPIFWAAISPNSYLADLSGPIELHHGTADTSVPVEFSQILQREIESVGGDVTYYEYPGDNHNLSVNLGTALARSVAFFDEHVKAIGE
;
A
#
# COMPACT_ATOMS: atom_id res chain seq x y z
N VAL A 1 11.52 -0.52 -5.70
CA VAL A 1 11.80 -0.86 -7.13
C VAL A 1 13.31 -0.92 -7.21
N VAL A 2 13.88 -2.06 -7.60
CA VAL A 2 15.34 -2.30 -7.53
C VAL A 2 16.12 -1.55 -8.65
N SER A 3 15.49 -0.60 -9.33
CA SER A 3 16.13 0.28 -10.30
C SER A 3 16.27 1.68 -9.69
N ASP A 4 17.46 2.24 -9.82
CA ASP A 4 17.80 3.62 -9.43
C ASP A 4 17.14 4.66 -10.35
N ASP A 5 16.41 4.23 -11.38
CA ASP A 5 15.69 5.13 -12.31
C ASP A 5 14.41 5.70 -11.69
N ILE A 6 13.82 5.01 -10.70
CA ILE A 6 12.62 5.50 -10.01
C ILE A 6 13.06 6.44 -8.88
N LYS A 7 12.88 7.75 -9.09
CA LYS A 7 13.35 8.77 -8.15
C LYS A 7 12.41 9.04 -6.98
N ALA A 8 11.11 8.80 -7.15
CA ALA A 8 10.11 9.00 -6.10
C ALA A 8 8.83 8.23 -6.44
N GLY A 9 8.02 7.89 -5.43
CA GLY A 9 6.74 7.21 -5.60
C GLY A 9 5.61 7.87 -4.80
N VAL A 10 4.41 7.93 -5.37
CA VAL A 10 3.20 8.42 -4.70
C VAL A 10 2.14 7.31 -4.72
N ILE A 11 1.56 6.99 -3.57
CA ILE A 11 0.55 5.92 -3.42
C ILE A 11 -0.68 6.45 -2.70
N TRP A 12 -1.84 6.28 -3.32
CA TRP A 12 -3.14 6.70 -2.78
C TRP A 12 -4.00 5.48 -2.49
N GLY A 13 -4.52 5.35 -1.26
CA GLY A 13 -5.43 4.25 -0.88
C GLY A 13 -4.86 2.86 -1.17
N GLY A 14 -3.54 2.68 -1.05
CA GLY A 14 -2.82 1.52 -1.57
C GLY A 14 -3.09 0.21 -0.81
N VAL A 15 -3.26 -0.88 -1.54
CA VAL A 15 -3.28 -2.25 -0.99
C VAL A 15 -1.85 -2.77 -0.86
N ILE A 16 -1.13 -2.30 0.16
CA ILE A 16 0.28 -2.65 0.37
C ILE A 16 0.51 -2.97 1.84
N VAL A 17 0.52 -4.26 2.14
CA VAL A 17 0.86 -4.88 3.42
C VAL A 17 1.37 -6.29 3.15
N SER A 18 2.04 -6.89 4.14
CA SER A 18 2.44 -8.30 4.06
C SER A 18 1.25 -9.22 3.76
N TYR A 19 1.47 -10.37 3.12
CA TYR A 19 0.39 -11.34 2.90
C TYR A 19 -0.32 -11.81 4.18
N PRO A 20 0.39 -12.09 5.30
CA PRO A 20 -0.26 -12.33 6.60
C PRO A 20 -1.23 -11.21 7.00
N ASP A 21 -0.82 -9.95 6.87
CA ASP A 21 -1.65 -8.78 7.17
C ASP A 21 -2.80 -8.63 6.18
N LEU A 22 -2.57 -8.86 4.89
CA LEU A 22 -3.59 -8.83 3.84
C LEU A 22 -4.68 -9.91 4.08
N MET A 23 -4.32 -11.03 4.67
CA MET A 23 -5.23 -12.11 5.04
C MET A 23 -6.02 -11.80 6.32
N THR A 24 -5.39 -11.17 7.31
CA THR A 24 -5.97 -11.01 8.66
C THR A 24 -6.59 -9.64 8.92
N LYS A 25 -6.05 -8.56 8.34
CA LYS A 25 -6.44 -7.16 8.60
C LYS A 25 -7.41 -6.57 7.58
N TRP A 26 -7.72 -7.28 6.50
CA TRP A 26 -8.70 -6.83 5.50
C TRP A 26 -10.14 -6.80 6.03
N ARG A 27 -10.47 -7.67 6.98
CA ARG A 27 -11.84 -7.81 7.50
C ARG A 27 -12.05 -6.91 8.71
N ARG A 28 -12.75 -5.79 8.51
CA ARG A 28 -13.34 -5.00 9.59
C ARG A 28 -14.84 -5.32 9.72
N PRO A 29 -15.41 -5.30 10.94
CA PRO A 29 -16.86 -5.30 11.11
C PRO A 29 -17.46 -4.11 10.32
N GLY A 30 -18.44 -4.38 9.45
CA GLY A 30 -19.12 -3.34 8.66
C GLY A 30 -18.62 -3.12 7.23
N ILE A 31 -17.58 -3.84 6.78
CA ILE A 31 -17.25 -3.91 5.34
C ILE A 31 -18.14 -4.98 4.72
N GLU A 32 -19.02 -4.57 3.80
CA GLU A 32 -19.87 -5.50 3.05
C GLU A 32 -19.01 -6.52 2.30
N PRO A 33 -19.45 -7.79 2.21
CA PRO A 33 -18.75 -8.76 1.37
C PRO A 33 -18.60 -8.19 -0.05
N PRO A 34 -17.44 -8.41 -0.70
CA PRO A 34 -17.21 -7.88 -2.02
C PRO A 34 -18.37 -8.26 -2.96
N PRO A 35 -18.82 -7.36 -3.85
CA PRO A 35 -19.96 -7.60 -4.71
C PRO A 35 -19.87 -8.96 -5.40
N ALA A 36 -21.01 -9.63 -5.60
CA ALA A 36 -21.09 -10.91 -6.29
C ALA A 36 -20.53 -10.87 -7.74
N THR A 37 -20.26 -9.67 -8.26
CA THR A 37 -19.61 -9.42 -9.56
C THR A 37 -18.11 -9.68 -9.57
N ILE A 38 -17.44 -9.82 -8.40
CA ILE A 38 -16.03 -10.21 -8.36
C ILE A 38 -15.91 -11.72 -8.71
N PRO A 39 -15.15 -12.09 -9.76
CA PRO A 39 -14.99 -13.48 -10.18
C PRO A 39 -14.52 -14.38 -9.05
N ASN A 40 -15.08 -15.59 -8.93
CA ASN A 40 -14.68 -16.56 -7.90
C ASN A 40 -13.16 -16.82 -7.87
N ARG A 41 -12.47 -16.71 -9.00
CA ARG A 41 -11.00 -16.84 -9.08
C ARG A 41 -10.26 -15.79 -8.23
N ALA A 42 -10.75 -14.56 -8.20
CA ALA A 42 -10.22 -13.50 -7.33
C ALA A 42 -10.53 -13.71 -5.85
N ARG A 43 -11.37 -14.71 -5.51
CA ARG A 43 -11.66 -15.13 -4.13
C ARG A 43 -10.79 -16.32 -3.70
N ARG A 44 -10.37 -17.15 -4.66
CA ARG A 44 -9.63 -18.40 -4.42
C ARG A 44 -8.12 -18.27 -4.37
N TRP A 45 -7.54 -17.12 -4.72
CA TRP A 45 -6.07 -16.96 -4.70
C TRP A 45 -5.45 -17.32 -3.34
N ARG A 46 -6.14 -17.01 -2.22
CA ARG A 46 -5.68 -17.39 -0.87
C ARG A 46 -5.61 -18.91 -0.73
N GLU A 47 -6.68 -19.60 -1.12
CA GLU A 47 -6.77 -21.06 -1.08
C GLU A 47 -5.74 -21.71 -2.00
N GLU A 48 -5.65 -21.24 -3.25
CA GLU A 48 -4.76 -21.77 -4.28
C GLU A 48 -3.28 -21.60 -3.89
N LEU A 49 -2.88 -20.42 -3.40
CA LEU A 49 -1.51 -20.19 -2.96
C LEU A 49 -1.18 -20.96 -1.68
N THR A 50 -2.10 -21.05 -0.72
CA THR A 50 -1.88 -21.84 0.50
C THR A 50 -1.81 -23.34 0.20
N GLU A 51 -2.65 -23.87 -0.69
CA GLU A 51 -2.62 -25.28 -1.11
C GLU A 51 -1.31 -25.62 -1.85
N GLN A 52 -0.81 -24.70 -2.69
CA GLN A 52 0.38 -24.92 -3.49
C GLN A 52 1.69 -24.68 -2.72
N TYR A 53 1.73 -23.67 -1.85
CA TYR A 53 2.97 -23.18 -1.23
C TYR A 53 2.99 -23.27 0.30
N GLY A 54 1.90 -23.69 0.94
CA GLY A 54 1.74 -23.70 2.39
C GLY A 54 1.23 -22.36 2.94
N SER A 55 0.77 -22.37 4.19
CA SER A 55 0.39 -21.15 4.91
C SER A 55 1.59 -20.20 5.14
N PRO A 56 1.34 -18.92 5.46
CA PRO A 56 2.42 -18.00 5.84
C PRO A 56 3.30 -18.49 7.00
N GLU A 57 2.73 -19.27 7.92
CA GLU A 57 3.45 -19.89 9.03
C GLU A 57 4.30 -21.08 8.58
N GLU A 58 3.83 -21.88 7.62
CA GLU A 58 4.52 -23.06 7.11
C GLU A 58 5.65 -22.71 6.11
N ASN A 59 5.47 -21.66 5.30
CA ASN A 59 6.44 -21.25 4.29
C ASN A 59 6.69 -19.74 4.26
N PRO A 60 7.24 -19.16 5.34
CA PRO A 60 7.43 -17.71 5.46
C PRO A 60 8.34 -17.13 4.37
N ILE A 61 9.29 -17.91 3.86
CA ILE A 61 10.23 -17.49 2.80
C ILE A 61 9.48 -17.21 1.49
N PHE A 62 8.56 -18.10 1.08
CA PHE A 62 7.77 -17.90 -0.14
C PHE A 62 6.92 -16.63 -0.03
N TRP A 63 6.18 -16.48 1.07
CA TRP A 63 5.27 -15.35 1.26
C TRP A 63 6.02 -14.02 1.35
N ALA A 64 7.21 -14.00 1.95
CA ALA A 64 8.11 -12.85 1.91
C ALA A 64 8.57 -12.53 0.47
N ALA A 65 8.97 -13.54 -0.30
CA ALA A 65 9.48 -13.34 -1.66
C ALA A 65 8.46 -12.74 -2.65
N ILE A 66 7.16 -12.89 -2.38
CA ILE A 66 6.10 -12.30 -3.21
C ILE A 66 5.50 -11.02 -2.60
N SER A 67 5.95 -10.63 -1.40
CA SER A 67 5.45 -9.47 -0.66
C SER A 67 6.30 -8.22 -0.95
N PRO A 68 5.73 -7.12 -1.44
CA PRO A 68 6.46 -5.87 -1.64
C PRO A 68 7.14 -5.37 -0.35
N ASN A 69 6.52 -5.62 0.80
CA ASN A 69 7.00 -5.20 2.12
C ASN A 69 8.37 -5.82 2.49
N SER A 70 8.74 -6.94 1.87
CA SER A 70 10.05 -7.57 2.08
C SER A 70 11.20 -6.86 1.35
N TYR A 71 10.89 -5.89 0.48
CA TYR A 71 11.85 -5.18 -0.37
C TYR A 71 11.89 -3.68 -0.09
N LEU A 72 11.40 -3.23 1.08
CA LEU A 72 11.36 -1.80 1.42
C LEU A 72 12.76 -1.20 1.61
N ALA A 73 13.74 -2.01 2.01
CA ALA A 73 15.15 -1.59 2.07
C ALA A 73 15.74 -1.30 0.67
N ASP A 74 15.11 -1.82 -0.39
CA ASP A 74 15.51 -1.64 -1.80
C ASP A 74 14.73 -0.50 -2.49
N LEU A 75 14.10 0.40 -1.72
CA LEU A 75 13.49 1.61 -2.26
C LEU A 75 14.60 2.57 -2.73
N SER A 76 14.54 2.96 -4.00
CA SER A 76 15.50 3.85 -4.64
C SER A 76 15.22 5.35 -4.42
N GLY A 77 14.12 5.69 -3.74
CA GLY A 77 13.72 7.07 -3.48
C GLY A 77 12.56 7.19 -2.49
N PRO A 78 12.21 8.42 -2.10
CA PRO A 78 11.16 8.70 -1.11
C PRO A 78 9.77 8.29 -1.61
N ILE A 79 8.89 7.99 -0.65
CA ILE A 79 7.50 7.61 -0.90
C ILE A 79 6.53 8.61 -0.24
N GLU A 80 5.54 9.10 -0.99
CA GLU A 80 4.40 9.84 -0.46
C GLU A 80 3.16 8.94 -0.40
N LEU A 81 2.48 8.92 0.74
CA LEU A 81 1.30 8.12 1.02
C LEU A 81 0.08 9.02 1.28
N HIS A 82 -1.07 8.69 0.70
CA HIS A 82 -2.34 9.36 0.95
C HIS A 82 -3.45 8.36 1.29
N HIS A 83 -4.23 8.61 2.34
CA HIS A 83 -5.35 7.73 2.70
C HIS A 83 -6.49 8.45 3.42
N GLY A 84 -7.74 8.17 3.02
CA GLY A 84 -8.94 8.66 3.71
C GLY A 84 -9.33 7.77 4.90
N THR A 85 -9.66 8.34 6.06
CA THR A 85 -9.99 7.51 7.24
C THR A 85 -11.36 6.84 7.16
N ALA A 86 -12.24 7.32 6.28
CA ALA A 86 -13.53 6.69 5.96
C ALA A 86 -13.47 5.85 4.67
N ASP A 87 -12.27 5.46 4.23
CA ASP A 87 -12.10 4.49 3.16
C ASP A 87 -12.71 3.13 3.55
N THR A 88 -13.74 2.73 2.81
CA THR A 88 -14.42 1.44 2.98
C THR A 88 -13.87 0.35 2.05
N SER A 89 -13.02 0.72 1.09
CA SER A 89 -12.43 -0.18 0.10
C SER A 89 -11.11 -0.77 0.60
N VAL A 90 -10.26 0.07 1.19
CA VAL A 90 -8.96 -0.32 1.74
C VAL A 90 -8.84 0.21 3.18
N PRO A 91 -8.46 -0.63 4.15
CA PRO A 91 -8.24 -0.16 5.51
C PRO A 91 -7.10 0.86 5.58
N VAL A 92 -7.35 2.03 6.18
CA VAL A 92 -6.30 3.04 6.48
C VAL A 92 -5.10 2.48 7.24
N GLU A 93 -5.32 1.40 8.01
CA GLU A 93 -4.27 0.67 8.73
C GLU A 93 -3.16 0.17 7.79
N PHE A 94 -3.46 -0.04 6.50
CA PHE A 94 -2.47 -0.52 5.53
C PHE A 94 -1.41 0.53 5.23
N SER A 95 -1.82 1.78 5.00
CA SER A 95 -0.86 2.88 4.85
C SER A 95 -0.10 3.16 6.15
N GLN A 96 -0.75 3.02 7.31
CA GLN A 96 -0.10 3.16 8.62
C GLN A 96 0.92 2.05 8.91
N ILE A 97 0.69 0.82 8.43
CA ILE A 97 1.67 -0.27 8.51
C ILE A 97 2.83 0.03 7.56
N LEU A 98 2.55 0.32 6.29
CA LEU A 98 3.58 0.59 5.29
C LEU A 98 4.50 1.75 5.70
N GLN A 99 3.93 2.86 6.21
CA GLN A 99 4.71 3.99 6.71
C GLN A 99 5.73 3.52 7.77
N ARG A 100 5.26 2.81 8.81
CA ARG A 100 6.12 2.32 9.90
C ARG A 100 7.19 1.36 9.40
N GLU A 101 6.86 0.50 8.43
CA GLU A 101 7.83 -0.44 7.87
C GLU A 101 8.90 0.29 7.04
N ILE A 102 8.54 1.29 6.23
CA ILE A 102 9.51 2.13 5.50
C ILE A 102 10.42 2.88 6.49
N GLU A 103 9.85 3.52 7.51
CA GLU A 103 10.62 4.20 8.56
C GLU A 103 11.57 3.23 9.28
N SER A 104 11.13 1.99 9.53
CA SER A 104 11.93 0.99 10.26
C SER A 104 13.18 0.53 9.52
N VAL A 105 13.18 0.61 8.18
CA VAL A 105 14.36 0.32 7.34
C VAL A 105 15.15 1.60 7.01
N GLY A 106 14.80 2.74 7.61
CA GLY A 106 15.45 4.03 7.39
C GLY A 106 15.09 4.70 6.06
N GLY A 107 14.02 4.25 5.40
CA GLY A 107 13.52 4.87 4.18
C GLY A 107 12.81 6.20 4.43
N ASP A 108 12.74 7.04 3.40
CA ASP A 108 12.06 8.32 3.45
C ASP A 108 10.59 8.17 3.03
N VAL A 109 9.67 8.56 3.92
CA VAL A 109 8.24 8.49 3.68
C VAL A 109 7.51 9.69 4.26
N THR A 110 6.62 10.26 3.46
CA THR A 110 5.66 11.28 3.90
C THR A 110 4.26 10.68 3.85
N TYR A 111 3.49 10.78 4.94
CA TYR A 111 2.13 10.24 5.00
C TYR A 111 1.10 11.31 5.34
N TYR A 112 0.04 11.38 4.52
CA TYR A 112 -1.13 12.22 4.71
C TYR A 112 -2.38 11.37 4.93
N GLU A 113 -2.94 11.49 6.13
CA GLU A 113 -4.23 10.92 6.49
C GLU A 113 -5.33 12.01 6.40
N TYR A 114 -6.46 11.68 5.79
CA TYR A 114 -7.57 12.61 5.52
C TYR A 114 -8.81 12.22 6.34
N PRO A 115 -9.07 12.91 7.48
CA PRO A 115 -10.17 12.56 8.36
C PRO A 115 -11.54 12.62 7.66
N GLY A 116 -12.26 11.50 7.70
CA GLY A 116 -13.63 11.39 7.18
C GLY A 116 -13.74 11.27 5.66
N ASP A 117 -12.62 11.29 4.94
CA ASP A 117 -12.63 11.18 3.48
C ASP A 117 -12.65 9.71 3.01
N ASN A 118 -13.12 9.50 1.78
CA ASN A 118 -13.30 8.17 1.19
C ASN A 118 -12.06 7.70 0.39
N HIS A 119 -12.15 6.52 -0.23
CA HIS A 119 -11.09 5.93 -1.07
C HIS A 119 -10.58 6.86 -2.18
N ASN A 120 -11.46 7.72 -2.71
CA ASN A 120 -11.14 8.63 -3.80
C ASN A 120 -10.69 10.02 -3.32
N LEU A 121 -10.59 10.21 -2.00
CA LEU A 121 -10.33 11.51 -1.36
C LEU A 121 -11.27 12.60 -1.90
N SER A 122 -12.56 12.28 -2.08
CA SER A 122 -13.50 13.14 -2.83
C SER A 122 -13.63 14.55 -2.24
N VAL A 123 -13.41 14.71 -0.93
CA VAL A 123 -13.43 16.02 -0.26
C VAL A 123 -12.08 16.75 -0.43
N ASN A 124 -10.97 16.02 -0.40
CA ASN A 124 -9.61 16.59 -0.37
C ASN A 124 -8.80 16.36 -1.66
N LEU A 125 -9.44 15.97 -2.76
CA LEU A 125 -8.79 15.58 -4.01
C LEU A 125 -7.81 16.65 -4.50
N GLY A 126 -8.24 17.92 -4.53
CA GLY A 126 -7.39 19.03 -4.96
C GLY A 126 -6.14 19.20 -4.09
N THR A 127 -6.28 19.03 -2.77
CA THR A 127 -5.16 19.11 -1.82
C THR A 127 -4.20 17.93 -2.01
N ALA A 128 -4.71 16.72 -2.16
CA ALA A 128 -3.88 15.54 -2.40
C ALA A 128 -3.11 15.67 -3.73
N LEU A 129 -3.76 16.09 -4.81
CA LEU A 129 -3.11 16.33 -6.11
C LEU A 129 -2.01 17.39 -6.00
N ALA A 130 -2.29 18.51 -5.31
CA ALA A 130 -1.31 19.59 -5.16
C ALA A 130 -0.06 19.14 -4.38
N ARG A 131 -0.23 18.31 -3.34
CA ARG A 131 0.87 17.71 -2.58
C ARG A 131 1.72 16.79 -3.46
N SER A 132 1.08 15.88 -4.21
CA SER A 132 1.80 14.96 -5.08
C SER A 132 2.55 15.66 -6.21
N VAL A 133 2.00 16.76 -6.77
CA VAL A 133 2.75 17.58 -7.73
C VAL A 133 3.96 18.22 -7.07
N ALA A 134 3.81 18.81 -5.88
CA ALA A 134 4.93 19.42 -5.15
C ALA A 134 6.01 18.39 -4.80
N PHE A 135 5.61 17.20 -4.36
CA PHE A 135 6.51 16.08 -4.06
C PHE A 135 7.31 15.64 -5.29
N PHE A 136 6.67 15.51 -6.46
CA PHE A 136 7.40 15.19 -7.70
C PHE A 136 8.26 16.35 -8.21
N ASP A 137 7.85 17.60 -8.01
CA ASP A 137 8.67 18.75 -8.35
C ASP A 137 9.98 18.75 -7.52
N GLU A 138 9.87 18.45 -6.23
CA GLU A 138 11.01 18.34 -5.31
C GLU A 138 11.93 17.14 -5.63
N HIS A 139 11.38 15.95 -5.81
CA HIS A 139 12.19 14.72 -5.88
C HIS A 139 12.46 14.21 -7.30
N VAL A 140 11.81 14.74 -8.33
CA VAL A 140 12.02 14.31 -9.72
C VAL A 140 12.55 15.44 -10.58
N LYS A 141 11.93 16.63 -10.56
CA LYS A 141 12.34 17.74 -11.42
C LYS A 141 13.63 18.40 -10.95
N ALA A 142 13.78 18.64 -9.65
CA ALA A 142 14.96 19.32 -9.10
C ALA A 142 16.28 18.53 -9.27
N ILE A 143 16.22 17.24 -9.62
CA ILE A 143 17.41 16.40 -9.89
C ILE A 143 17.98 16.63 -11.31
N GLY A 144 17.24 17.33 -12.18
CA GLY A 144 17.60 17.58 -13.58
C GLY A 144 18.10 18.99 -13.91
N GLU A 145 18.23 19.89 -12.94
CA GLU A 145 18.81 21.24 -13.06
C GLU A 145 20.18 21.32 -12.37
#